data_AF-A0A034VKZ7-F1
#
_entry.id   AF-A0A034VKZ7-F1
#
_cell.length_a   1.000
_cell.length_b   1.000
_cell.length_c   1.000
_cell.angle_alpha   90.00
_cell.angle_beta   90.00
_cell.angle_gamma   90.00
#
_symmetry.space_group_name_H-M   'P 1'
#
loop_
_entity.id
_entity.type
_entity.pdbx_description
1 polymer ?
#
loop_
_entity_poly.entity_id
_entity_poly.type
_entity_poly.pdbx_seq_one_letter_code
_entity_poly.pdbx_strand_id
1 'polypeptide(L)'
;LRDSVIGTHQFRVNQYDLNFMWQQMEAYAQYTANSSAPDAELPSASEIGASTAQRAKRGTGGGSARDSEDVATKNYRYFTAQSGVDFKSSTQLIFDVLMQIIEHNHILVLPNLVKFTEICESRDQIKWIKDKALKLQETIPMDDTISHQHLIYLLCKTQAMLIPTIGELQQLCQLIGNYLKSSHIFIRNATLAGLLCLLECCSKTNTTIGRLSDELALLRDLIVGYINRHGIIDVSAMQCSDTHTKLVWTLNYCLIEWTSKFVPQCHLLSNTVIAAGNFLRKTNNEDVYLCVLHGLERMVVISNTGNSGMSTSSGASAAGSAVGSPPVGIVTPMLRNKIEKLALELVKLENERFSIPALQLLLTCMYVGSAKQLENTELSNGIVQDEPEIIAQQTDKVDILLHCIKSSTRDAAWIYGQVLCQIIRDLVPPNEILTKVIKEFLAINQPHCDVIAMIVYQVFRCAIDSTFLQVLQDWLICSLPTFLALPEQKAVWCLSVIFLSASINLHLIKLFPVLLSAGAAAAATAASTTGGGGGDGGAGVAGAGGGTFGGVSNLDASTAAGLTLGAGDGGEFPKLGQHEIALFVTAAVDFHAKLSAEQRLRFRDAFEKCAQRQTVYAQLLQSL
;
A
#
# COMPACT_ATOMS: atom_id res chain seq x y z
N LEU A 1 -20.53 -2.72 -4.82
CA LEU A 1 -19.09 -3.02 -5.05
C LEU A 1 -18.42 -1.72 -5.49
N ARG A 2 -17.66 -1.07 -4.59
CA ARG A 2 -16.77 0.07 -4.96
C ARG A 2 -15.36 -0.50 -5.09
N ASP A 3 -14.63 -0.08 -6.12
CA ASP A 3 -13.28 -0.58 -6.42
C ASP A 3 -12.24 -0.03 -5.42
N SER A 4 -12.12 -0.66 -4.25
CA SER A 4 -11.15 -0.31 -3.20
C SER A 4 -9.96 -1.28 -3.09
N VAL A 5 -9.72 -2.11 -4.11
CA VAL A 5 -8.66 -3.14 -4.11
C VAL A 5 -7.84 -3.02 -5.39
N ILE A 6 -6.51 -3.21 -5.26
CA ILE A 6 -5.58 -3.32 -6.39
C ILE A 6 -5.90 -4.61 -7.14
N GLY A 7 -6.62 -4.49 -8.26
CA GLY A 7 -7.13 -5.62 -9.03
C GLY A 7 -8.55 -5.32 -9.54
N THR A 8 -8.67 -4.53 -10.61
CA THR A 8 -9.97 -4.15 -11.16
C THR A 8 -10.65 -5.35 -11.83
N HIS A 9 -11.79 -5.79 -11.31
CA HIS A 9 -12.66 -6.78 -11.99
C HIS A 9 -13.38 -6.21 -13.22
N GLN A 10 -13.25 -4.91 -13.49
CA GLN A 10 -13.84 -4.22 -14.64
C GLN A 10 -12.80 -3.97 -15.73
N PHE A 11 -13.18 -4.19 -16.99
CA PHE A 11 -12.39 -3.74 -18.14
C PHE A 11 -12.25 -2.21 -18.08
N ARG A 12 -11.01 -1.72 -18.09
CA ARG A 12 -10.68 -0.29 -18.19
C ARG A 12 -9.83 -0.04 -19.43
N VAL A 13 -9.70 1.21 -19.83
CA VAL A 13 -8.85 1.63 -20.94
C VAL A 13 -7.37 1.58 -20.49
N ASN A 14 -6.46 1.10 -21.35
CA ASN A 14 -5.04 0.92 -21.04
C ASN A 14 -4.79 -0.10 -19.91
N GLN A 15 -5.27 -1.34 -20.07
CA GLN A 15 -5.10 -2.40 -19.06
C GLN A 15 -3.67 -2.97 -19.06
N TYR A 16 -3.09 -3.10 -20.25
CA TYR A 16 -1.73 -3.58 -20.45
C TYR A 16 -0.80 -2.41 -20.70
N ASP A 17 0.42 -2.48 -20.19
CA ASP A 17 1.45 -1.49 -20.48
C ASP A 17 2.06 -1.71 -21.88
N LEU A 18 2.79 -0.72 -22.39
CA LEU A 18 3.41 -0.84 -23.72
C LEU A 18 4.50 -1.91 -23.77
N ASN A 19 5.17 -2.24 -22.65
CA ASN A 19 6.21 -3.28 -22.67
C ASN A 19 5.58 -4.66 -22.92
N PHE A 20 4.49 -4.98 -22.22
CA PHE A 20 3.73 -6.20 -22.44
C PHE A 20 3.23 -6.26 -23.89
N MET A 21 2.61 -5.19 -24.40
CA MET A 21 2.10 -5.16 -25.78
C MET A 21 3.21 -5.33 -26.83
N TRP A 22 4.38 -4.69 -26.65
CA TRP A 22 5.53 -4.86 -27.55
C TRP A 22 6.11 -6.27 -27.50
N GLN A 23 6.23 -6.88 -26.31
CA GLN A 23 6.69 -8.27 -26.17
C GLN A 23 5.76 -9.27 -26.88
N GLN A 24 4.43 -9.06 -26.82
CA GLN A 24 3.49 -9.92 -27.53
C GLN A 24 3.57 -9.73 -29.05
N MET A 25 3.67 -8.48 -29.53
CA MET A 25 3.88 -8.21 -30.95
C MET A 25 5.17 -8.86 -31.49
N GLU A 26 6.25 -8.84 -30.72
CA GLU A 26 7.50 -9.50 -31.10
C GLU A 26 7.35 -11.04 -31.13
N ALA A 27 6.74 -11.63 -30.10
CA ALA A 27 6.47 -13.07 -30.05
C ALA A 27 5.55 -13.54 -31.21
N TYR A 28 4.55 -12.74 -31.57
CA TYR A 28 3.64 -12.98 -32.70
C TYR A 28 4.40 -12.95 -34.03
N ALA A 29 5.29 -11.97 -34.23
CA ALA A 29 6.12 -11.87 -35.42
C ALA A 29 7.07 -13.07 -35.56
N GLN A 30 7.74 -13.47 -34.47
CA GLN A 30 8.62 -14.65 -34.45
C GLN A 30 7.86 -15.95 -34.76
N TYR A 31 6.66 -16.14 -34.19
CA TYR A 31 5.80 -17.29 -34.48
C TYR A 31 5.40 -17.36 -35.96
N THR A 32 5.00 -16.22 -36.53
CA THR A 32 4.55 -16.13 -37.93
C THR A 32 5.70 -16.43 -38.89
N ALA A 33 6.89 -15.86 -38.63
CA ALA A 33 8.11 -16.14 -39.39
C ALA A 33 8.46 -17.64 -39.38
N ASN A 34 8.47 -18.28 -38.20
CA ASN A 34 8.75 -19.71 -38.06
C ASN A 34 7.70 -20.59 -38.75
N SER A 35 6.44 -20.15 -38.81
CA SER A 35 5.35 -20.87 -39.50
C SER A 35 5.39 -20.73 -41.03
N SER A 36 6.17 -19.76 -41.54
CA SER A 36 6.34 -19.47 -42.97
C SER A 36 7.64 -20.02 -43.59
N ALA A 37 8.44 -20.77 -42.83
CA ALA A 37 9.67 -21.38 -43.32
C ALA A 37 9.38 -22.58 -44.26
N PRO A 38 10.11 -22.78 -45.38
CA PRO A 38 9.68 -23.74 -46.42
C PRO A 38 9.77 -25.23 -46.09
N ASP A 39 10.50 -25.63 -45.04
CA ASP A 39 10.79 -27.04 -44.71
C ASP A 39 10.23 -27.43 -43.33
N ALA A 40 8.90 -27.46 -43.21
CA ALA A 40 8.20 -28.06 -42.07
C ALA A 40 7.75 -29.48 -42.42
N GLU A 41 8.63 -30.48 -42.23
CA GLU A 41 8.24 -31.88 -42.31
C GLU A 41 7.09 -32.19 -41.34
N LEU A 42 6.03 -32.82 -41.85
CA LEU A 42 4.88 -33.27 -41.07
C LEU A 42 5.29 -34.44 -40.14
N PRO A 43 5.23 -34.30 -38.81
CA PRO A 43 5.45 -35.43 -37.92
C PRO A 43 4.28 -36.41 -38.00
N SER A 44 4.58 -37.69 -38.19
CA SER A 44 3.60 -38.77 -38.28
C SER A 44 2.90 -39.02 -36.92
N ALA A 45 1.67 -39.54 -36.97
CA ALA A 45 0.71 -39.57 -35.87
C ALA A 45 1.00 -40.58 -34.73
N SER A 46 2.28 -40.83 -34.36
CA SER A 46 2.67 -41.82 -33.35
C SER A 46 3.39 -41.27 -32.10
N GLU A 47 3.61 -39.95 -31.98
CA GLU A 47 4.37 -39.36 -30.85
C GLU A 47 3.55 -38.40 -29.94
N ILE A 48 2.27 -38.71 -29.71
CA ILE A 48 1.40 -37.91 -28.81
C ILE A 48 1.75 -38.12 -27.31
N GLY A 49 2.67 -39.03 -26.97
CA GLY A 49 2.89 -39.49 -25.58
C GLY A 49 4.09 -38.96 -24.80
N ALA A 50 5.10 -38.29 -25.40
CA ALA A 50 6.44 -38.19 -24.76
C ALA A 50 7.24 -36.88 -24.93
N SER A 51 6.66 -35.79 -25.44
CA SER A 51 7.43 -34.61 -25.86
C SER A 51 7.55 -33.46 -24.83
N THR A 52 6.95 -33.56 -23.63
CA THR A 52 6.93 -32.48 -22.63
C THR A 52 8.21 -32.33 -21.79
N ALA A 53 9.15 -33.28 -21.84
CA ALA A 53 10.26 -33.34 -20.89
C ALA A 53 11.66 -32.99 -21.45
N GLN A 54 11.84 -32.86 -22.78
CA GLN A 54 13.19 -32.96 -23.37
C GLN A 54 13.62 -31.84 -24.35
N ARG A 55 12.84 -30.75 -24.49
CA ARG A 55 13.27 -29.55 -25.26
C ARG A 55 14.11 -28.54 -24.45
N ALA A 56 14.73 -29.00 -23.36
CA ALA A 56 15.54 -28.17 -22.45
C ALA A 56 17.04 -28.52 -22.47
N LYS A 57 17.64 -28.77 -23.66
CA LYS A 57 19.10 -28.76 -23.91
C LYS A 57 19.46 -28.99 -25.39
N ARG A 58 19.58 -27.91 -26.18
CA ARG A 58 20.59 -27.72 -27.25
C ARG A 58 20.39 -26.35 -27.92
N GLY A 59 21.48 -25.59 -28.07
CA GLY A 59 21.45 -24.19 -28.52
C GLY A 59 22.45 -23.32 -27.76
N THR A 60 23.71 -23.74 -27.69
CA THR A 60 24.81 -22.96 -27.11
C THR A 60 25.34 -21.96 -28.13
N GLY A 61 25.12 -20.65 -27.90
CA GLY A 61 25.68 -19.59 -28.73
C GLY A 61 25.26 -18.17 -28.32
N GLY A 62 26.05 -17.54 -27.43
CA GLY A 62 26.10 -16.09 -27.26
C GLY A 62 25.09 -15.40 -26.30
N GLY A 63 25.62 -14.68 -25.31
CA GLY A 63 25.04 -13.39 -24.87
C GLY A 63 23.92 -13.38 -23.81
N SER A 64 24.26 -13.67 -22.55
CA SER A 64 23.89 -12.88 -21.34
C SER A 64 22.61 -11.99 -21.33
N ALA A 65 21.43 -12.51 -21.73
CA ALA A 65 20.17 -11.75 -21.70
C ALA A 65 18.94 -12.62 -21.37
N ARG A 66 19.09 -13.60 -20.48
CA ARG A 66 18.00 -14.43 -19.96
C ARG A 66 18.06 -14.50 -18.44
N ASP A 67 17.49 -13.50 -17.78
CA ASP A 67 16.85 -13.67 -16.47
C ASP A 67 16.00 -12.44 -16.10
N SER A 68 14.68 -12.64 -16.23
CA SER A 68 13.54 -11.94 -15.60
C SER A 68 12.43 -11.63 -16.62
N GLU A 69 11.87 -12.69 -17.22
CA GLU A 69 10.60 -12.58 -17.93
C GLU A 69 9.48 -12.32 -16.91
N ASP A 70 8.68 -11.29 -17.15
CA ASP A 70 7.70 -10.77 -16.19
C ASP A 70 6.65 -11.82 -15.78
N VAL A 71 6.25 -11.78 -14.51
CA VAL A 71 5.22 -12.65 -13.93
C VAL A 71 3.88 -12.43 -14.64
N ALA A 72 3.56 -11.21 -15.07
CA ALA A 72 2.37 -10.94 -15.87
C ALA A 72 2.40 -11.69 -17.22
N THR A 73 3.51 -11.63 -17.95
CA THR A 73 3.71 -12.33 -19.23
C THR A 73 3.65 -13.85 -19.06
N LYS A 74 4.25 -14.40 -17.99
CA LYS A 74 4.16 -15.83 -17.64
C LYS A 74 2.73 -16.27 -17.34
N ASN A 75 2.02 -15.51 -16.49
CA ASN A 75 0.63 -15.79 -16.12
C ASN A 75 -0.28 -15.72 -17.35
N TYR A 76 -0.14 -14.69 -18.20
CA TYR A 76 -0.89 -14.58 -19.44
C TYR A 76 -0.70 -15.83 -20.32
N ARG A 77 0.55 -16.22 -20.61
CA ARG A 77 0.84 -17.41 -21.44
C ARG A 77 0.33 -18.71 -20.83
N TYR A 78 0.40 -18.83 -19.50
CA TYR A 78 -0.16 -19.99 -18.81
C TYR A 78 -1.69 -20.05 -18.95
N PHE A 79 -2.40 -18.98 -18.62
CA PHE A 79 -3.87 -18.97 -18.69
C PHE A 79 -4.41 -19.04 -20.12
N THR A 80 -3.74 -18.43 -21.11
CA THR A 80 -4.14 -18.57 -22.52
C THR A 80 -3.94 -20.00 -23.01
N ALA A 81 -2.83 -20.66 -22.67
CA ALA A 81 -2.61 -22.07 -22.99
C ALA A 81 -3.63 -23.01 -22.31
N GLN A 82 -4.01 -22.74 -21.05
CA GLN A 82 -4.99 -23.53 -20.31
C GLN A 82 -6.45 -23.31 -20.75
N SER A 83 -6.75 -22.19 -21.44
CA SER A 83 -8.11 -21.89 -21.90
C SER A 83 -8.62 -22.80 -23.03
N GLY A 84 -7.70 -23.43 -23.77
CA GLY A 84 -8.02 -24.20 -24.99
C GLY A 84 -8.53 -23.35 -26.17
N VAL A 85 -8.55 -22.02 -26.06
CA VAL A 85 -9.00 -21.10 -27.11
C VAL A 85 -7.82 -20.74 -28.03
N ASP A 86 -7.99 -20.91 -29.34
CA ASP A 86 -7.09 -20.29 -30.32
C ASP A 86 -7.39 -18.80 -30.43
N PHE A 87 -6.68 -18.01 -29.62
CA PHE A 87 -6.77 -16.55 -29.64
C PHE A 87 -6.35 -15.94 -30.98
N LYS A 88 -5.53 -16.60 -31.81
CA LYS A 88 -5.03 -16.02 -33.06
C LYS A 88 -6.10 -16.01 -34.14
N SER A 89 -6.72 -17.16 -34.42
CA SER A 89 -7.86 -17.21 -35.34
C SER A 89 -9.06 -16.41 -34.82
N SER A 90 -9.31 -16.43 -33.51
CA SER A 90 -10.35 -15.60 -32.88
C SER A 90 -10.10 -14.09 -33.07
N THR A 91 -8.87 -13.63 -32.84
CA THR A 91 -8.49 -12.22 -33.00
C THR A 91 -8.54 -11.79 -34.47
N GLN A 92 -8.11 -12.63 -35.41
CA GLN A 92 -8.23 -12.37 -36.85
C GLN A 92 -9.71 -12.28 -37.28
N LEU A 93 -10.56 -13.21 -36.86
CA LEU A 93 -12.00 -13.18 -37.17
C LEU A 93 -12.68 -11.93 -36.62
N ILE A 94 -12.38 -11.56 -35.37
CA ILE A 94 -12.93 -10.34 -34.74
C ILE A 94 -12.44 -9.09 -35.49
N PHE A 95 -11.16 -9.05 -35.88
CA PHE A 95 -10.61 -7.97 -36.70
C PHE A 95 -11.40 -7.81 -38.00
N ASP A 96 -11.47 -8.87 -38.83
CA ASP A 96 -12.12 -8.80 -40.14
C ASP A 96 -13.59 -8.35 -40.06
N VAL A 97 -14.33 -8.87 -39.08
CA VAL A 97 -15.74 -8.49 -38.81
C VAL A 97 -15.85 -7.02 -38.38
N LEU A 98 -15.02 -6.55 -37.43
CA LEU A 98 -15.06 -5.16 -37.00
C LEU A 98 -14.67 -4.22 -38.15
N MET A 99 -13.66 -4.57 -38.94
CA MET A 99 -13.15 -3.73 -40.03
C MET A 99 -14.13 -3.65 -41.22
N GLN A 100 -14.98 -4.66 -41.43
CA GLN A 100 -16.09 -4.62 -42.40
C GLN A 100 -17.28 -3.78 -41.91
N ILE A 101 -17.65 -3.92 -40.62
CA ILE A 101 -18.83 -3.22 -40.06
C ILE A 101 -18.54 -1.73 -39.84
N ILE A 102 -17.28 -1.32 -39.62
CA ILE A 102 -16.92 0.07 -39.33
C ILE A 102 -17.32 1.06 -40.43
N GLU A 103 -17.43 0.59 -41.68
CA GLU A 103 -17.86 1.41 -42.83
C GLU A 103 -19.37 1.67 -42.86
N HIS A 104 -20.14 0.82 -42.17
CA HIS A 104 -21.60 0.86 -42.14
C HIS A 104 -22.13 1.46 -40.83
N ASN A 105 -21.45 1.22 -39.70
CA ASN A 105 -21.83 1.74 -38.39
C ASN A 105 -20.59 1.93 -37.50
N HIS A 106 -19.92 3.08 -37.66
CA HIS A 106 -18.74 3.43 -36.87
C HIS A 106 -19.06 3.58 -35.37
N ILE A 107 -20.23 4.08 -35.01
CA ILE A 107 -20.66 4.32 -33.62
C ILE A 107 -20.66 3.02 -32.80
N LEU A 108 -21.15 1.92 -33.38
CA LEU A 108 -21.16 0.60 -32.72
C LEU A 108 -19.78 -0.06 -32.67
N VAL A 109 -18.95 0.16 -33.69
CA VAL A 109 -17.65 -0.52 -33.82
C VAL A 109 -16.56 0.15 -33.00
N LEU A 110 -16.47 1.48 -32.98
CA LEU A 110 -15.39 2.21 -32.31
C LEU A 110 -15.17 1.84 -30.83
N PRO A 111 -16.20 1.66 -29.98
CA PRO A 111 -16.01 1.20 -28.58
C PRO A 111 -15.46 -0.23 -28.48
N ASN A 112 -15.83 -1.10 -29.42
CA ASN A 112 -15.36 -2.48 -29.46
C ASN A 112 -13.95 -2.56 -30.04
N LEU A 113 -13.60 -1.65 -30.95
CA LEU A 113 -12.25 -1.51 -31.49
C LEU A 113 -11.25 -1.05 -30.42
N VAL A 114 -11.65 -0.13 -29.53
CA VAL A 114 -10.86 0.22 -28.34
C VAL A 114 -10.52 -1.03 -27.52
N LYS A 115 -11.51 -1.87 -27.21
CA LYS A 115 -11.29 -3.14 -26.48
C LYS A 115 -10.39 -4.10 -27.25
N PHE A 116 -10.59 -4.21 -28.56
CA PHE A 116 -9.78 -5.06 -29.43
C PHE A 116 -8.29 -4.67 -29.40
N THR A 117 -7.95 -3.38 -29.32
CA THR A 117 -6.55 -2.93 -29.19
C THR A 117 -5.87 -3.30 -27.87
N GLU A 118 -6.56 -3.85 -26.86
CA GLU A 118 -5.91 -4.46 -25.68
C GLU A 118 -5.45 -5.91 -25.92
N ILE A 119 -6.03 -6.61 -26.90
CA ILE A 119 -5.75 -8.04 -27.19
C ILE A 119 -5.07 -8.28 -28.54
N CYS A 120 -4.92 -7.25 -29.36
CA CYS A 120 -4.38 -7.35 -30.70
C CYS A 120 -2.85 -7.57 -30.71
N GLU A 121 -2.43 -8.81 -31.00
CA GLU A 121 -1.00 -9.19 -31.07
C GLU A 121 -0.33 -8.80 -32.42
N SER A 122 -1.10 -8.52 -33.47
CA SER A 122 -0.55 -8.25 -34.81
C SER A 122 -0.24 -6.76 -35.06
N ARG A 123 1.04 -6.46 -35.34
CA ARG A 123 1.51 -5.10 -35.67
C ARG A 123 0.85 -4.53 -36.93
N ASP A 124 0.56 -5.37 -37.92
CA ASP A 124 -0.08 -4.95 -39.18
C ASP A 124 -1.58 -4.63 -38.99
N GLN A 125 -2.29 -5.40 -38.15
CA GLN A 125 -3.66 -5.07 -37.75
C GLN A 125 -3.71 -3.72 -37.02
N ILE A 126 -2.78 -3.46 -36.08
CA ILE A 126 -2.70 -2.17 -35.36
C ILE A 126 -2.44 -1.01 -36.34
N LYS A 127 -1.57 -1.20 -37.33
CA LYS A 127 -1.33 -0.21 -38.39
C LYS A 127 -2.57 0.06 -39.23
N TRP A 128 -3.30 -0.98 -39.63
CA TRP A 128 -4.58 -0.83 -40.34
C TRP A 128 -5.60 -0.05 -39.52
N ILE A 129 -5.71 -0.35 -38.21
CA ILE A 129 -6.59 0.36 -37.28
C ILE A 129 -6.21 1.84 -37.19
N LYS A 130 -4.90 2.17 -37.07
CA LYS A 130 -4.42 3.57 -37.09
C LYS A 130 -4.87 4.28 -38.36
N ASP A 131 -4.60 3.69 -39.52
CA ASP A 131 -4.84 4.30 -40.83
C ASP A 131 -6.35 4.43 -41.13
N LYS A 132 -7.19 3.52 -40.61
CA LYS A 132 -8.66 3.63 -40.68
C LYS A 132 -9.20 4.68 -39.71
N ALA A 133 -8.68 4.74 -38.48
CA ALA A 133 -9.09 5.73 -37.47
C ALA A 133 -8.77 7.16 -37.92
N LEU A 134 -7.63 7.40 -38.58
CA LEU A 134 -7.27 8.70 -39.18
C LEU A 134 -8.31 9.12 -40.23
N LYS A 135 -8.60 8.25 -41.21
CA LYS A 135 -9.62 8.52 -42.24
C LYS A 135 -11.00 8.80 -41.64
N LEU A 136 -11.39 8.02 -40.62
CA LEU A 136 -12.67 8.22 -39.94
C LEU A 136 -12.72 9.56 -39.20
N GLN A 137 -11.65 9.97 -38.54
CA GLN A 137 -11.56 11.27 -37.85
C GLN A 137 -11.69 12.47 -38.81
N GLU A 138 -11.19 12.36 -40.04
CA GLU A 138 -11.38 13.38 -41.08
C GLU A 138 -12.82 13.40 -41.65
N THR A 139 -13.47 12.23 -41.78
CA THR A 139 -14.82 12.12 -42.36
C THR A 139 -15.97 12.39 -41.38
N ILE A 140 -15.79 12.12 -40.09
CA ILE A 140 -16.86 12.20 -39.08
C ILE A 140 -16.94 13.63 -38.53
N PRO A 141 -18.11 14.30 -38.58
CA PRO A 141 -18.26 15.68 -38.11
C PRO A 141 -17.95 15.78 -36.61
N MET A 142 -17.39 16.92 -36.20
CA MET A 142 -16.98 17.15 -34.79
C MET A 142 -18.15 17.14 -33.80
N ASP A 143 -19.38 17.30 -34.28
CA ASP A 143 -20.61 17.18 -33.50
C ASP A 143 -20.89 15.73 -33.03
N ASP A 144 -20.37 14.71 -33.72
CA ASP A 144 -20.41 13.31 -33.27
C ASP A 144 -19.36 13.05 -32.17
N THR A 145 -19.58 13.72 -31.05
CA THR A 145 -18.74 13.67 -29.86
C THR A 145 -18.56 12.26 -29.31
N ILE A 146 -19.55 11.38 -29.50
CA ILE A 146 -19.54 9.98 -29.03
C ILE A 146 -18.53 9.14 -29.82
N SER A 147 -18.46 9.30 -31.14
CA SER A 147 -17.43 8.66 -31.96
C SER A 147 -16.06 9.27 -31.71
N HIS A 148 -15.98 10.60 -31.62
CA HIS A 148 -14.74 11.34 -31.41
C HIS A 148 -14.01 10.99 -30.11
N GLN A 149 -14.72 10.65 -29.03
CA GLN A 149 -14.06 10.17 -27.79
C GLN A 149 -13.26 8.87 -28.02
N HIS A 150 -13.75 7.97 -28.88
CA HIS A 150 -13.09 6.70 -29.16
C HIS A 150 -11.98 6.88 -30.20
N LEU A 151 -12.20 7.73 -31.21
CA LEU A 151 -11.21 8.06 -32.24
C LEU A 151 -9.95 8.68 -31.63
N ILE A 152 -10.07 9.70 -30.78
CA ILE A 152 -8.89 10.33 -30.19
C ILE A 152 -8.08 9.36 -29.33
N TYR A 153 -8.74 8.48 -28.57
CA TYR A 153 -8.05 7.45 -27.80
C TYR A 153 -7.37 6.41 -28.72
N LEU A 154 -8.06 5.89 -29.73
CA LEU A 154 -7.51 4.94 -30.70
C LEU A 154 -6.28 5.51 -31.42
N LEU A 155 -6.35 6.77 -31.85
CA LEU A 155 -5.23 7.45 -32.52
C LEU A 155 -4.01 7.54 -31.60
N CYS A 156 -4.20 7.97 -30.35
CA CYS A 156 -3.11 8.03 -29.38
C CYS A 156 -2.54 6.66 -29.05
N LYS A 157 -3.39 5.65 -28.78
CA LYS A 157 -2.93 4.31 -28.40
C LYS A 157 -2.23 3.60 -29.55
N THR A 158 -2.83 3.58 -30.74
CA THR A 158 -2.22 2.88 -31.89
C THR A 158 -0.92 3.52 -32.34
N GLN A 159 -0.80 4.85 -32.27
CA GLN A 159 0.50 5.52 -32.47
C GLN A 159 1.52 5.14 -31.39
N ALA A 160 1.14 5.16 -30.11
CA ALA A 160 2.02 4.72 -29.01
C ALA A 160 2.49 3.26 -29.16
N MET A 161 1.60 2.34 -29.57
CA MET A 161 1.94 0.93 -29.84
C MET A 161 2.91 0.77 -31.02
N LEU A 162 2.76 1.59 -32.07
CA LEU A 162 3.60 1.52 -33.28
C LEU A 162 4.92 2.29 -33.16
N ILE A 163 5.03 3.18 -32.16
CA ILE A 163 6.07 4.22 -31.97
C ILE A 163 5.95 5.28 -33.08
N PRO A 164 5.43 6.49 -32.78
CA PRO A 164 5.19 7.51 -33.80
C PRO A 164 6.49 8.17 -34.24
N THR A 165 6.54 8.60 -35.50
CA THR A 165 7.56 9.56 -35.95
C THR A 165 7.27 10.96 -35.39
N ILE A 166 8.31 11.81 -35.26
CA ILE A 166 8.15 13.21 -34.82
C ILE A 166 7.08 13.97 -35.64
N GLY A 167 6.97 13.71 -36.95
CA GLY A 167 5.97 14.33 -37.81
C GLY A 167 4.53 13.88 -37.52
N GLU A 168 4.31 12.58 -37.34
CA GLU A 168 3.01 12.04 -36.90
C GLU A 168 2.62 12.59 -35.52
N LEU A 169 3.58 12.65 -34.60
CA LEU A 169 3.34 13.16 -33.25
C LEU A 169 3.04 14.67 -33.25
N GLN A 170 3.69 15.47 -34.09
CA GLN A 170 3.38 16.90 -34.24
C GLN A 170 1.93 17.13 -34.71
N GLN A 171 1.48 16.35 -35.70
CA GLN A 171 0.09 16.40 -36.18
C GLN A 171 -0.89 15.96 -35.08
N LEU A 172 -0.59 14.85 -34.39
CA LEU A 172 -1.44 14.34 -33.32
C LEU A 172 -1.50 15.30 -32.12
N CYS A 173 -0.41 15.95 -31.75
CA CYS A 173 -0.39 16.97 -30.68
C CYS A 173 -1.26 18.20 -31.00
N GLN A 174 -1.31 18.64 -32.26
CA GLN A 174 -2.24 19.70 -32.69
C GLN A 174 -3.70 19.25 -32.53
N LEU A 175 -4.01 18.02 -32.94
CA LEU A 175 -5.33 17.42 -32.84
C LEU A 175 -5.77 17.24 -31.37
N ILE A 176 -4.91 16.67 -30.52
CA ILE A 176 -5.09 16.57 -29.05
C ILE A 176 -5.36 17.94 -28.45
N GLY A 177 -4.59 18.96 -28.85
CA GLY A 177 -4.75 20.34 -28.39
C GLY A 177 -6.12 20.96 -28.70
N ASN A 178 -6.88 20.40 -29.65
CA ASN A 178 -8.27 20.78 -29.92
C ASN A 178 -9.25 19.97 -29.08
N TYR A 179 -9.10 18.65 -28.98
CA TYR A 179 -9.98 17.81 -28.14
C TYR A 179 -9.91 18.16 -26.65
N LEU A 180 -8.74 18.53 -26.12
CA LEU A 180 -8.58 19.01 -24.74
C LEU A 180 -9.38 20.30 -24.44
N LYS A 181 -9.72 21.09 -25.46
CA LYS A 181 -10.54 22.31 -25.32
C LYS A 181 -12.05 22.04 -25.42
N SER A 182 -12.47 20.84 -25.84
CA SER A 182 -13.89 20.48 -26.01
C SER A 182 -14.74 20.81 -24.78
N SER A 183 -15.99 21.22 -24.96
CA SER A 183 -16.96 21.38 -23.86
C SER A 183 -17.26 20.07 -23.14
N HIS A 184 -17.07 18.92 -23.80
CA HIS A 184 -17.48 17.62 -23.31
C HIS A 184 -16.36 16.92 -22.50
N ILE A 185 -16.62 16.69 -21.20
CA ILE A 185 -15.62 16.11 -20.28
C ILE A 185 -15.18 14.70 -20.66
N PHE A 186 -16.07 13.89 -21.27
CA PHE A 186 -15.73 12.51 -21.68
C PHE A 186 -14.71 12.48 -22.83
N ILE A 187 -14.78 13.43 -23.78
CA ILE A 187 -13.75 13.62 -24.81
C ILE A 187 -12.41 13.97 -24.15
N ARG A 188 -12.40 14.92 -23.20
CA ARG A 188 -11.18 15.29 -22.46
C ARG A 188 -10.59 14.09 -21.74
N ASN A 189 -11.42 13.27 -21.08
CA ASN A 189 -10.98 12.06 -20.38
C ASN A 189 -10.34 11.03 -21.33
N ALA A 190 -10.98 10.75 -22.47
CA ALA A 190 -10.42 9.85 -23.47
C ALA A 190 -9.10 10.39 -24.08
N THR A 191 -9.03 11.70 -24.28
CA THR A 191 -7.81 12.39 -24.75
C THR A 191 -6.68 12.32 -23.72
N LEU A 192 -6.97 12.50 -22.43
CA LEU A 192 -6.00 12.37 -21.34
C LEU A 192 -5.50 10.92 -21.17
N ALA A 193 -6.40 9.93 -21.32
CA ALA A 193 -6.02 8.52 -21.35
C ALA A 193 -5.10 8.20 -22.54
N GLY A 194 -5.36 8.79 -23.71
CA GLY A 194 -4.48 8.68 -24.88
C GLY A 194 -3.12 9.35 -24.67
N LEU A 195 -3.09 10.52 -24.03
CA LEU A 195 -1.86 11.22 -23.67
C LEU A 195 -0.98 10.42 -22.70
N LEU A 196 -1.55 9.67 -21.77
CA LEU A 196 -0.81 8.76 -20.90
C LEU A 196 -0.06 7.70 -21.74
N CYS A 197 -0.72 7.05 -22.71
CA CYS A 197 -0.10 6.08 -23.61
C CYS A 197 1.05 6.69 -24.43
N LEU A 198 0.84 7.88 -25.00
CA LEU A 198 1.87 8.58 -25.79
C LEU A 198 3.07 8.99 -24.94
N LEU A 199 2.82 9.48 -23.72
CA LEU A 199 3.88 9.88 -22.79
C LEU A 199 4.69 8.66 -22.33
N GLU A 200 4.04 7.53 -22.05
CA GLU A 200 4.69 6.25 -21.73
C GLU A 200 5.59 5.81 -22.90
N CYS A 201 5.08 5.85 -24.13
CA CYS A 201 5.86 5.56 -25.33
C CYS A 201 7.09 6.45 -25.43
N CYS A 202 6.92 7.77 -25.48
CA CYS A 202 8.01 8.72 -25.70
C CYS A 202 9.03 8.73 -24.54
N SER A 203 8.63 8.36 -23.32
CA SER A 203 9.59 8.12 -22.24
C SER A 203 10.41 6.85 -22.45
N LYS A 204 9.77 5.74 -22.83
CA LYS A 204 10.44 4.44 -23.02
C LYS A 204 11.31 4.41 -24.27
N THR A 205 10.93 5.14 -25.32
CA THR A 205 11.67 5.24 -26.59
C THR A 205 12.60 6.47 -26.65
N ASN A 206 12.87 7.17 -25.54
CA ASN A 206 13.80 8.30 -25.54
C ASN A 206 15.24 7.80 -25.81
N THR A 207 15.73 8.05 -27.02
CA THR A 207 17.09 7.70 -27.47
C THR A 207 18.14 8.76 -27.11
N THR A 208 17.73 9.93 -26.59
CA THR A 208 18.66 11.02 -26.28
C THR A 208 19.30 10.85 -24.90
N ILE A 209 20.63 10.76 -24.87
CA ILE A 209 21.38 10.53 -23.63
C ILE A 209 21.36 11.80 -22.77
N GLY A 210 20.76 11.70 -21.58
CA GLY A 210 20.77 12.76 -20.56
C GLY A 210 19.95 14.00 -20.90
N ARG A 211 19.05 13.94 -21.89
CA ARG A 211 18.14 15.03 -22.30
C ARG A 211 16.75 14.49 -22.64
N LEU A 212 15.81 15.39 -22.85
CA LEU A 212 14.51 15.05 -23.47
C LEU A 212 14.71 14.97 -24.99
N SER A 213 14.08 13.99 -25.65
CA SER A 213 13.91 14.03 -27.10
C SER A 213 12.88 15.10 -27.49
N ASP A 214 12.87 15.50 -28.76
CA ASP A 214 11.94 16.52 -29.27
C ASP A 214 10.47 16.06 -29.14
N GLU A 215 10.21 14.75 -29.30
CA GLU A 215 8.91 14.11 -29.08
C GLU A 215 8.44 14.27 -27.62
N LEU A 216 9.32 13.96 -26.68
CA LEU A 216 9.02 13.99 -25.25
C LEU A 216 8.90 15.43 -24.73
N ALA A 217 9.69 16.36 -25.27
CA ALA A 217 9.58 17.79 -25.00
C ALA A 217 8.24 18.36 -25.48
N LEU A 218 7.83 18.04 -26.72
CA LEU A 218 6.56 18.44 -27.30
C LEU A 218 5.36 17.98 -26.47
N LEU A 219 5.34 16.70 -26.08
CA LEU A 219 4.29 16.16 -25.21
C LEU A 219 4.30 16.82 -23.83
N ARG A 220 5.49 17.00 -23.23
CA ARG A 220 5.64 17.65 -21.92
C ARG A 220 5.01 19.04 -21.92
N ASP A 221 5.29 19.88 -22.91
CA ASP A 221 4.80 21.26 -22.91
C ASP A 221 3.28 21.33 -23.12
N LEU A 222 2.71 20.44 -23.94
CA LEU A 222 1.26 20.26 -24.09
C LEU A 222 0.59 19.84 -22.77
N ILE A 223 1.17 18.85 -22.07
CA ILE A 223 0.65 18.32 -20.81
C ILE A 223 0.76 19.37 -19.68
N VAL A 224 1.91 20.01 -19.51
CA VAL A 224 2.12 21.09 -18.53
C VAL A 224 1.16 22.26 -18.79
N GLY A 225 0.98 22.64 -20.06
CA GLY A 225 0.03 23.68 -20.46
C GLY A 225 -1.42 23.35 -20.09
N TYR A 226 -1.80 22.07 -20.11
CA TYR A 226 -3.13 21.62 -19.65
C TYR A 226 -3.24 21.57 -18.13
N ILE A 227 -2.27 20.97 -17.43
CA ILE A 227 -2.25 20.84 -15.96
C ILE A 227 -2.27 22.22 -15.29
N ASN A 228 -1.49 23.18 -15.80
CA ASN A 228 -1.47 24.54 -15.24
C ASN A 228 -2.80 25.30 -15.41
N ARG A 229 -3.65 24.91 -16.37
CA ARG A 229 -4.97 25.53 -16.61
C ARG A 229 -6.13 24.81 -15.91
N HIS A 230 -6.02 23.49 -15.71
CA HIS A 230 -7.14 22.62 -15.34
C HIS A 230 -6.84 21.60 -14.24
N GLY A 231 -5.60 21.52 -13.73
CA GLY A 231 -5.15 20.46 -12.82
C GLY A 231 -4.78 20.88 -11.39
N ILE A 232 -4.65 22.18 -11.09
CA ILE A 232 -4.43 22.66 -9.72
C ILE A 232 -5.77 23.17 -9.16
N ILE A 233 -6.31 22.40 -8.21
CA ILE A 233 -7.76 22.29 -7.96
C ILE A 233 -8.37 23.49 -7.20
N ASP A 234 -7.56 24.35 -6.59
CA ASP A 234 -8.05 25.54 -5.89
C ASP A 234 -8.57 26.67 -6.81
N VAL A 235 -8.37 26.59 -8.14
CA VAL A 235 -8.69 27.69 -9.08
C VAL A 235 -9.41 27.25 -10.37
N SER A 236 -9.68 25.96 -10.57
CA SER A 236 -10.36 25.48 -11.78
C SER A 236 -11.84 25.86 -11.80
N ALA A 237 -12.22 26.86 -12.60
CA ALA A 237 -13.61 27.32 -12.78
C ALA A 237 -14.55 26.30 -13.48
N MET A 238 -14.15 25.03 -13.60
CA MET A 238 -14.86 23.98 -14.31
C MET A 238 -15.18 22.82 -13.36
N GLN A 239 -16.41 22.29 -13.43
CA GLN A 239 -16.80 21.10 -12.70
C GLN A 239 -16.15 19.86 -13.33
N CYS A 240 -15.00 19.45 -12.80
CA CYS A 240 -14.31 18.24 -13.22
C CYS A 240 -14.94 16.99 -12.58
N SER A 241 -15.06 15.91 -13.36
CA SER A 241 -15.49 14.61 -12.83
C SER A 241 -14.34 13.89 -12.11
N ASP A 242 -14.63 12.99 -11.18
CA ASP A 242 -13.61 12.21 -10.46
C ASP A 242 -12.63 11.51 -11.41
N THR A 243 -13.11 10.96 -12.52
CA THR A 243 -12.28 10.33 -13.56
C THR A 243 -11.33 11.32 -14.21
N HIS A 244 -11.77 12.55 -14.48
CA HIS A 244 -10.91 13.62 -15.01
C HIS A 244 -9.82 13.97 -13.99
N THR A 245 -10.21 14.19 -12.74
CA THR A 245 -9.28 14.52 -11.65
C THR A 245 -8.23 13.42 -11.45
N LYS A 246 -8.65 12.15 -11.40
CA LYS A 246 -7.75 10.98 -11.33
C LYS A 246 -6.76 10.97 -12.52
N LEU A 247 -7.26 11.13 -13.76
CA LEU A 247 -6.41 11.16 -14.96
C LEU A 247 -5.39 12.31 -14.95
N VAL A 248 -5.79 13.51 -14.53
CA VAL A 248 -4.89 14.68 -14.48
C VAL A 248 -3.81 14.50 -13.42
N TRP A 249 -4.14 13.97 -12.24
CA TRP A 249 -3.14 13.63 -11.22
C TRP A 249 -2.19 12.54 -11.69
N THR A 250 -2.70 11.43 -12.24
CA THR A 250 -1.88 10.35 -12.80
C THR A 250 -0.93 10.89 -13.87
N LEU A 251 -1.42 11.69 -14.81
CA LEU A 251 -0.61 12.29 -15.87
C LEU A 251 0.46 13.24 -15.32
N ASN A 252 0.17 14.01 -14.26
CA ASN A 252 1.15 14.84 -13.59
C ASN A 252 2.24 14.02 -12.89
N TYR A 253 1.89 12.95 -12.16
CA TYR A 253 2.87 12.07 -11.52
C TYR A 253 3.74 11.32 -12.54
N CYS A 254 3.14 10.75 -13.58
CA CYS A 254 3.87 10.11 -14.69
C CYS A 254 4.82 11.11 -15.38
N LEU A 255 4.37 12.34 -15.64
CA LEU A 255 5.22 13.36 -16.24
C LEU A 255 6.42 13.70 -15.34
N ILE A 256 6.21 13.86 -14.03
CA ILE A 256 7.30 14.14 -13.09
C ILE A 256 8.27 12.96 -13.04
N GLU A 257 7.77 11.73 -12.87
CA GLU A 257 8.57 10.50 -12.82
C GLU A 257 9.47 10.33 -14.06
N TRP A 258 8.89 10.53 -15.24
CA TRP A 258 9.54 10.21 -16.50
C TRP A 258 10.37 11.36 -17.07
N THR A 259 10.09 12.63 -16.73
CA THR A 259 10.88 13.78 -17.21
C THR A 259 11.92 14.29 -16.22
N SER A 260 11.78 14.03 -14.91
CA SER A 260 12.72 14.51 -13.87
C SER A 260 14.16 14.04 -14.05
N LYS A 261 14.38 12.84 -14.60
CA LYS A 261 15.71 12.31 -14.93
C LYS A 261 16.48 13.16 -15.94
N PHE A 262 15.76 13.94 -16.75
CA PHE A 262 16.30 14.75 -17.86
C PHE A 262 16.23 16.26 -17.60
N VAL A 263 15.45 16.69 -16.60
CA VAL A 263 15.22 18.10 -16.26
C VAL A 263 15.64 18.36 -14.82
N PRO A 264 16.90 18.81 -14.59
CA PRO A 264 17.32 19.32 -13.30
C PRO A 264 16.36 20.41 -12.82
N GLN A 265 16.03 20.44 -11.52
CA GLN A 265 15.20 21.48 -10.91
C GLN A 265 13.74 21.53 -11.44
N CYS A 266 13.12 20.37 -11.64
CA CYS A 266 11.71 20.27 -12.03
C CYS A 266 10.75 20.84 -10.95
N HIS A 267 10.49 22.16 -11.01
CA HIS A 267 9.59 22.88 -10.08
C HIS A 267 8.17 22.30 -9.99
N LEU A 268 7.73 21.55 -11.02
CA LEU A 268 6.44 20.85 -11.04
C LEU A 268 6.23 20.01 -9.78
N LEU A 269 7.26 19.32 -9.30
CA LEU A 269 7.15 18.45 -8.12
C LEU A 269 6.91 19.25 -6.82
N SER A 270 7.59 20.38 -6.62
CA SER A 270 7.34 21.23 -5.44
C SER A 270 5.93 21.81 -5.46
N ASN A 271 5.44 22.24 -6.63
CA ASN A 271 4.09 22.73 -6.80
C ASN A 271 3.05 21.61 -6.57
N THR A 272 3.35 20.40 -7.04
CA THR A 272 2.53 19.19 -6.88
C THR A 272 2.35 18.82 -5.41
N VAL A 273 3.39 18.86 -4.59
CA VAL A 273 3.29 18.58 -3.14
C VAL A 273 2.42 19.63 -2.43
N ILE A 274 2.53 20.91 -2.79
CA ILE A 274 1.69 21.98 -2.23
C ILE A 274 0.22 21.79 -2.65
N ALA A 275 -0.03 21.57 -3.94
CA ALA A 275 -1.38 21.33 -4.47
C ALA A 275 -2.02 20.07 -3.86
N ALA A 276 -1.25 18.98 -3.70
CA ALA A 276 -1.73 17.75 -3.09
C ALA A 276 -2.05 17.96 -1.61
N GLY A 277 -1.22 18.71 -0.87
CA GLY A 277 -1.49 19.07 0.52
C GLY A 277 -2.78 19.87 0.70
N ASN A 278 -3.04 20.84 -0.18
CA ASN A 278 -4.31 21.57 -0.17
C ASN A 278 -5.52 20.69 -0.53
N PHE A 279 -5.36 19.79 -1.51
CA PHE A 279 -6.43 18.92 -1.98
C PHE A 279 -6.79 17.83 -0.97
N LEU A 280 -5.80 17.10 -0.44
CA LEU A 280 -5.99 15.99 0.51
C LEU A 280 -6.64 16.43 1.83
N ARG A 281 -6.50 17.70 2.23
CA ARG A 281 -7.18 18.27 3.41
C ARG A 281 -8.65 18.62 3.18
N LYS A 282 -9.09 18.79 1.93
CA LYS A 282 -10.42 19.30 1.56
C LYS A 282 -11.31 18.26 0.90
N THR A 283 -10.72 17.23 0.28
CA THR A 283 -11.48 16.21 -0.46
C THR A 283 -12.21 15.27 0.49
N ASN A 284 -13.49 15.02 0.19
CA ASN A 284 -14.31 13.99 0.84
C ASN A 284 -14.45 12.73 -0.04
N ASN A 285 -13.75 12.67 -1.18
CA ASN A 285 -13.83 11.55 -2.12
C ASN A 285 -12.67 10.57 -1.90
N GLU A 286 -12.99 9.39 -1.38
CA GLU A 286 -12.07 8.28 -1.07
C GLU A 286 -11.20 7.89 -2.27
N ASP A 287 -11.79 7.59 -3.44
CA ASP A 287 -11.03 7.14 -4.59
C ASP A 287 -10.03 8.19 -5.10
N VAL A 288 -10.42 9.48 -5.08
CA VAL A 288 -9.57 10.57 -5.59
C VAL A 288 -8.50 10.91 -4.55
N TYR A 289 -8.81 10.83 -3.26
CA TYR A 289 -7.84 10.92 -2.18
C TYR A 289 -6.75 9.85 -2.32
N LEU A 290 -7.14 8.57 -2.47
CA LEU A 290 -6.22 7.45 -2.67
C LEU A 290 -5.35 7.63 -3.92
N CYS A 291 -5.93 8.09 -5.03
CA CYS A 291 -5.19 8.37 -6.27
C CYS A 291 -4.08 9.40 -6.08
N VAL A 292 -4.33 10.48 -5.33
CA VAL A 292 -3.33 11.52 -5.04
C VAL A 292 -2.30 11.03 -4.03
N LEU A 293 -2.75 10.31 -2.99
CA LEU A 293 -1.89 9.83 -1.92
C LEU A 293 -0.88 8.76 -2.40
N HIS A 294 -1.34 7.73 -3.13
CA HIS A 294 -0.46 6.72 -3.72
C HIS A 294 0.48 7.34 -4.78
N GLY A 295 0.04 8.41 -5.46
CA GLY A 295 0.91 9.19 -6.35
C GLY A 295 2.07 9.85 -5.61
N LEU A 296 1.82 10.50 -4.46
CA LEU A 296 2.88 11.03 -3.60
C LEU A 296 3.81 9.92 -3.08
N GLU A 297 3.24 8.81 -2.62
CA GLU A 297 3.98 7.66 -2.11
C GLU A 297 4.97 7.12 -3.16
N ARG A 298 4.49 6.92 -4.40
CA ARG A 298 5.31 6.48 -5.53
C ARG A 298 6.48 7.43 -5.80
N MET A 299 6.28 8.75 -5.72
CA MET A 299 7.38 9.72 -5.87
C MET A 299 8.44 9.58 -4.77
N VAL A 300 8.04 9.29 -3.53
CA VAL A 300 8.98 9.06 -2.41
C VAL A 300 9.78 7.78 -2.64
N VAL A 301 9.13 6.65 -2.99
CA VAL A 301 9.80 5.36 -3.21
C VAL A 301 10.83 5.43 -4.35
N ILE A 302 10.44 5.96 -5.52
CA ILE A 302 11.31 6.01 -6.70
C ILE A 302 12.58 6.84 -6.41
N SER A 303 12.46 7.88 -5.58
CA SER A 303 13.59 8.74 -5.21
C SER A 303 14.67 8.02 -4.40
N ASN A 304 14.34 6.92 -3.71
CA ASN A 304 15.34 6.10 -3.03
C ASN A 304 16.18 5.29 -4.03
N THR A 305 15.52 4.71 -5.04
CA THR A 305 16.16 3.83 -6.03
C THR A 305 17.24 4.53 -6.88
N GLY A 306 17.19 5.85 -7.00
CA GLY A 306 18.21 6.66 -7.66
C GLY A 306 19.53 6.79 -6.88
N ASN A 307 19.52 6.54 -5.56
CA ASN A 307 20.72 6.65 -4.72
C ASN A 307 21.46 5.31 -4.52
N SER A 308 20.80 4.17 -4.72
CA SER A 308 21.37 2.83 -4.45
C SER A 308 22.44 2.36 -5.46
N GLY A 309 22.70 3.13 -6.53
CA GLY A 309 23.56 2.74 -7.65
C GLY A 309 25.05 3.04 -7.52
N MET A 310 25.53 3.61 -6.40
CA MET A 310 26.95 3.96 -6.23
C MET A 310 27.41 3.86 -4.77
N SER A 311 27.46 2.63 -4.25
CA SER A 311 28.13 2.30 -2.98
C SER A 311 29.66 2.23 -3.16
N THR A 312 30.32 3.38 -3.32
CA THR A 312 31.78 3.44 -3.17
C THR A 312 32.16 3.41 -1.69
N SER A 313 33.00 2.44 -1.34
CA SER A 313 33.52 2.15 0.00
C SER A 313 33.98 3.38 0.80
N SER A 314 33.67 3.37 2.09
CA SER A 314 34.10 4.35 3.09
C SER A 314 35.62 4.52 3.17
N GLY A 315 36.10 5.77 3.16
CA GLY A 315 37.49 6.08 3.50
C GLY A 315 37.85 7.56 3.32
N ALA A 316 38.36 8.16 4.41
CA ALA A 316 39.05 9.46 4.49
C ALA A 316 38.21 10.77 4.50
N SER A 317 38.69 11.61 5.40
CA SER A 317 38.28 12.95 5.82
C SER A 317 38.53 14.09 4.82
N ALA A 318 37.81 15.19 5.07
CA ALA A 318 38.21 16.60 4.87
C ALA A 318 38.20 17.20 3.44
N ALA A 319 37.42 18.30 3.36
CA ALA A 319 37.64 19.52 2.57
C ALA A 319 38.36 19.42 1.20
N GLY A 320 37.58 19.45 0.12
CA GLY A 320 38.09 19.75 -1.23
C GLY A 320 36.96 19.97 -2.24
N SER A 321 37.04 21.06 -3.02
CA SER A 321 36.10 21.31 -4.11
C SER A 321 36.21 20.26 -5.20
N ALA A 322 35.08 19.65 -5.58
CA ALA A 322 34.95 18.91 -6.82
C ALA A 322 33.54 19.10 -7.40
N VAL A 323 33.47 19.34 -8.72
CA VAL A 323 32.20 19.43 -9.46
C VAL A 323 31.62 18.02 -9.59
N GLY A 324 30.82 17.63 -8.60
CA GLY A 324 30.05 16.38 -8.60
C GLY A 324 28.63 16.61 -9.10
N SER A 325 28.14 15.71 -9.97
CA SER A 325 26.75 15.74 -10.43
C SER A 325 25.78 15.66 -9.23
N PRO A 326 24.71 16.47 -9.18
CA PRO A 326 23.79 16.46 -8.05
C PRO A 326 23.13 15.07 -7.88
N PRO A 327 22.78 14.66 -6.65
CA PRO A 327 22.20 13.34 -6.39
C PRO A 327 20.89 13.18 -7.18
N VAL A 328 20.78 12.08 -7.92
CA VAL A 328 19.71 11.82 -8.90
C VAL A 328 18.44 11.27 -8.20
N GLY A 329 18.05 11.93 -7.11
CA GLY A 329 16.79 11.70 -6.41
C GLY A 329 15.74 12.71 -6.85
N ILE A 330 14.59 12.22 -7.35
CA ILE A 330 13.48 13.05 -7.84
C ILE A 330 12.94 13.95 -6.71
N VAL A 331 12.73 13.37 -5.53
CA VAL A 331 12.37 14.05 -4.28
C VAL A 331 13.64 14.36 -3.48
N THR A 332 13.93 15.65 -3.27
CA THR A 332 15.01 16.08 -2.38
C THR A 332 14.66 15.81 -0.91
N PRO A 333 15.64 15.67 0.00
CA PRO A 333 15.37 15.48 1.43
C PRO A 333 14.45 16.57 2.03
N MET A 334 14.64 17.83 1.63
CA MET A 334 13.78 18.95 2.02
C MET A 334 12.32 18.74 1.60
N LEU A 335 12.08 18.18 0.41
CA LEU A 335 10.75 17.91 -0.09
C LEU A 335 10.13 16.68 0.58
N ARG A 336 10.89 15.61 0.81
CA ARG A 336 10.42 14.45 1.58
C ARG A 336 9.92 14.88 2.95
N ASN A 337 10.66 15.76 3.65
CA ASN A 337 10.25 16.30 4.94
C ASN A 337 8.96 17.14 4.87
N LYS A 338 8.60 17.72 3.70
CA LYS A 338 7.28 18.36 3.50
C LYS A 338 6.16 17.33 3.31
N ILE A 339 6.42 16.25 2.55
CA ILE A 339 5.47 15.15 2.34
C ILE A 339 5.22 14.40 3.67
N GLU A 340 6.26 14.17 4.46
CA GLU A 340 6.18 13.53 5.77
C GLU A 340 5.36 14.37 6.78
N LYS A 341 5.58 15.70 6.83
CA LYS A 341 4.75 16.61 7.64
C LYS A 341 3.29 16.58 7.21
N LEU A 342 3.03 16.56 5.90
CA LEU A 342 1.66 16.39 5.37
C LEU A 342 1.06 15.05 5.79
N ALA A 343 1.81 13.94 5.72
CA ALA A 343 1.34 12.63 6.15
C ALA A 343 1.03 12.60 7.65
N LEU A 344 1.87 13.20 8.51
CA LEU A 344 1.62 13.36 9.95
C LEU A 344 0.37 14.20 10.28
N GLU A 345 0.00 15.14 9.42
CA GLU A 345 -1.26 15.90 9.55
C GLU A 345 -2.46 15.07 9.09
N LEU A 346 -2.32 14.25 8.03
CA LEU A 346 -3.40 13.41 7.49
C LEU A 346 -3.68 12.15 8.34
N VAL A 347 -2.67 11.58 9.01
CA VAL A 347 -2.85 10.45 9.96
C VAL A 347 -3.70 10.85 11.18
N LYS A 348 -3.76 12.15 11.51
CA LYS A 348 -4.56 12.69 12.62
C LYS A 348 -6.03 12.95 12.26
N LEU A 349 -6.46 12.64 11.04
CA LEU A 349 -7.87 12.75 10.66
C LEU A 349 -8.71 11.69 11.39
N GLU A 350 -9.84 12.12 11.95
CA GLU A 350 -10.80 11.24 12.64
C GLU A 350 -11.42 10.19 11.70
N ASN A 351 -11.47 10.47 10.39
CA ASN A 351 -12.01 9.54 9.41
C ASN A 351 -10.94 8.54 8.94
N GLU A 352 -11.09 7.31 9.42
CA GLU A 352 -10.23 6.14 9.21
C GLU A 352 -10.03 5.78 7.73
N ARG A 353 -11.00 6.09 6.86
CA ARG A 353 -10.86 5.90 5.40
C ARG A 353 -9.79 6.79 4.78
N PHE A 354 -9.41 7.87 5.45
CA PHE A 354 -8.34 8.78 5.02
C PHE A 354 -7.08 8.60 5.87
N SER A 355 -7.20 8.43 7.19
CA SER A 355 -6.04 8.34 8.08
C SER A 355 -5.29 7.01 8.02
N ILE A 356 -5.94 5.89 7.65
CA ILE A 356 -5.25 4.60 7.44
C ILE A 356 -4.39 4.63 6.16
N PRO A 357 -4.88 5.07 4.98
CA PRO A 357 -4.00 5.27 3.83
C PRO A 357 -2.89 6.30 4.11
N ALA A 358 -3.17 7.38 4.84
CA ALA A 358 -2.15 8.35 5.24
C ALA A 358 -1.01 7.73 6.07
N LEU A 359 -1.31 6.70 6.87
CA LEU A 359 -0.30 5.95 7.61
C LEU A 359 0.67 5.25 6.66
N GLN A 360 0.20 4.69 5.54
CA GLN A 360 1.06 4.07 4.54
C GLN A 360 2.04 5.09 3.93
N LEU A 361 1.57 6.30 3.57
CA LEU A 361 2.44 7.37 3.10
C LEU A 361 3.46 7.80 4.18
N LEU A 362 3.03 7.89 5.45
CA LEU A 362 3.93 8.20 6.58
C LEU A 362 5.02 7.14 6.73
N LEU A 363 4.67 5.85 6.70
CA LEU A 363 5.61 4.74 6.76
C LEU A 363 6.62 4.80 5.62
N THR A 364 6.15 5.00 4.39
CA THR A 364 7.02 5.15 3.22
C THR A 364 7.99 6.33 3.38
N CYS A 365 7.54 7.46 3.92
CA CYS A 365 8.43 8.58 4.27
C CYS A 365 9.45 8.23 5.36
N MET A 366 9.03 7.54 6.43
CA MET A 366 9.89 7.14 7.54
C MET A 366 10.97 6.14 7.11
N TYR A 367 10.60 5.02 6.50
CA TYR A 367 11.55 3.97 6.12
C TYR A 367 12.50 4.41 4.99
N VAL A 368 12.04 5.20 4.00
CA VAL A 368 12.93 5.82 2.99
C VAL A 368 13.83 6.89 3.61
N GLY A 369 13.36 7.60 4.64
CA GLY A 369 14.15 8.58 5.38
C GLY A 369 15.25 7.93 6.25
N SER A 370 14.93 6.79 6.87
CA SER A 370 15.76 6.07 7.83
C SER A 370 16.59 4.92 7.25
N ALA A 371 16.76 4.82 5.93
CA ALA A 371 17.48 3.71 5.29
C ALA A 371 18.87 3.41 5.94
N LYS A 372 19.66 4.44 6.24
CA LYS A 372 20.95 4.31 6.95
C LYS A 372 20.81 3.81 8.39
N GLN A 373 19.79 4.28 9.10
CA GLN A 373 19.47 3.85 10.47
C GLN A 373 19.08 2.37 10.48
N LEU A 374 18.35 1.91 9.46
CA LEU A 374 17.99 0.51 9.30
C LEU A 374 19.23 -0.35 8.99
N GLU A 375 20.11 0.08 8.07
CA GLU A 375 21.40 -0.56 7.81
C GLU A 375 22.27 -0.65 9.09
N ASN A 376 22.36 0.42 9.88
CA ASN A 376 23.06 0.43 11.17
C ASN A 376 22.45 -0.56 12.17
N THR A 377 21.12 -0.65 12.22
CA THR A 377 20.37 -1.53 13.12
C THR A 377 20.57 -3.00 12.74
N GLU A 378 20.55 -3.34 11.45
CA GLU A 378 20.89 -4.68 10.95
C GLU A 378 22.33 -5.07 11.30
N LEU A 379 23.30 -4.18 11.07
CA LEU A 379 24.71 -4.38 11.44
C LEU A 379 24.93 -4.52 12.96
N SER A 380 24.01 -3.98 13.76
CA SER A 380 24.05 -3.99 15.23
C SER A 380 23.23 -5.13 15.85
N ASN A 381 22.96 -6.22 15.10
CA ASN A 381 22.13 -7.36 15.53
C ASN A 381 20.70 -6.98 15.97
N GLY A 382 20.11 -5.95 15.36
CA GLY A 382 18.78 -5.45 15.71
C GLY A 382 18.76 -4.41 16.84
N ILE A 383 19.91 -3.96 17.33
CA ILE A 383 19.99 -2.90 18.34
C ILE A 383 19.99 -1.54 17.62
N VAL A 384 18.94 -0.75 17.83
CA VAL A 384 18.84 0.62 17.28
C VAL A 384 19.86 1.53 17.96
N GLN A 385 20.85 2.03 17.20
CA GLN A 385 21.89 2.95 17.66
C GLN A 385 22.12 4.07 16.62
N ASP A 386 21.49 5.22 16.84
CA ASP A 386 21.60 6.39 15.96
C ASP A 386 21.74 7.68 16.78
N GLU A 387 21.87 8.82 16.09
CA GLU A 387 21.93 10.14 16.72
C GLU A 387 20.66 10.43 17.54
N PRO A 388 20.78 11.02 18.75
CA PRO A 388 19.66 11.24 19.65
C PRO A 388 18.56 12.13 19.05
N GLU A 389 18.91 13.04 18.12
CA GLU A 389 17.95 13.87 17.40
C GLU A 389 17.06 13.05 16.45
N ILE A 390 17.61 12.00 15.82
CA ILE A 390 16.86 11.09 14.95
C ILE A 390 15.91 10.25 15.80
N ILE A 391 16.42 9.69 16.91
CA ILE A 391 15.63 8.89 17.87
C ILE A 391 14.47 9.71 18.45
N ALA A 392 14.71 10.97 18.84
CA ALA A 392 13.67 11.88 19.29
C ALA A 392 12.59 12.11 18.22
N GLN A 393 12.99 12.35 16.96
CA GLN A 393 12.04 12.52 15.86
C GLN A 393 11.18 11.28 15.59
N GLN A 394 11.72 10.05 15.68
CA GLN A 394 10.89 8.84 15.55
C GLN A 394 9.96 8.68 16.77
N THR A 395 10.46 9.01 17.96
CA THR A 395 9.71 8.92 19.22
C THR A 395 8.50 9.88 19.24
N ASP A 396 8.62 11.08 18.68
CA ASP A 396 7.48 12.02 18.50
C ASP A 396 6.39 11.45 17.57
N LYS A 397 6.78 10.66 16.56
CA LYS A 397 5.83 9.97 15.65
C LYS A 397 5.13 8.83 16.35
N VAL A 398 5.83 8.09 17.23
CA VAL A 398 5.21 7.08 18.09
C VAL A 398 4.14 7.70 19.01
N ASP A 399 4.40 8.86 19.62
CA ASP A 399 3.40 9.54 20.46
C ASP A 399 2.14 9.90 19.67
N ILE A 400 2.28 10.30 18.40
CA ILE A 400 1.14 10.55 17.50
C ILE A 400 0.37 9.24 17.22
N LEU A 401 1.05 8.13 16.97
CA LEU A 401 0.40 6.83 16.74
C LEU A 401 -0.29 6.28 17.99
N LEU A 402 0.29 6.45 19.19
CA LEU A 402 -0.36 6.12 20.46
C LEU A 402 -1.64 6.94 20.67
N HIS A 403 -1.64 8.23 20.29
CA HIS A 403 -2.84 9.05 20.29
C HIS A 403 -3.89 8.56 19.27
N CYS A 404 -3.49 8.24 18.04
CA CYS A 404 -4.39 7.68 17.02
C CYS A 404 -5.00 6.34 17.45
N ILE A 405 -4.26 5.46 18.11
CA ILE A 405 -4.81 4.23 18.71
C ILE A 405 -5.94 4.58 19.69
N LYS A 406 -5.72 5.56 20.56
CA LYS A 406 -6.69 5.96 21.60
C LYS A 406 -7.98 6.57 21.06
N SER A 407 -7.94 7.25 19.92
CA SER A 407 -9.09 7.95 19.33
C SER A 407 -9.83 7.18 18.23
N SER A 408 -9.31 6.05 17.77
CA SER A 408 -9.87 5.26 16.65
C SER A 408 -10.78 4.10 17.10
N THR A 409 -11.52 3.53 16.16
CA THR A 409 -12.26 2.27 16.31
C THR A 409 -11.33 1.11 16.57
N ARG A 410 -11.88 -0.01 17.05
CA ARG A 410 -11.13 -1.23 17.39
C ARG A 410 -10.27 -1.76 16.24
N ASP A 411 -10.81 -1.78 15.02
CA ASP A 411 -10.12 -2.35 13.86
C ASP A 411 -8.99 -1.43 13.37
N ALA A 412 -9.23 -0.11 13.36
CA ALA A 412 -8.21 0.87 13.03
C ALA A 412 -7.10 0.93 14.10
N ALA A 413 -7.46 0.92 15.38
CA ALA A 413 -6.52 0.85 16.50
C ALA A 413 -5.63 -0.40 16.41
N TRP A 414 -6.19 -1.55 16.02
CA TRP A 414 -5.42 -2.77 15.80
C TRP A 414 -4.38 -2.60 14.68
N ILE A 415 -4.76 -1.99 13.54
CA ILE A 415 -3.83 -1.69 12.43
C ILE A 415 -2.72 -0.74 12.91
N TYR A 416 -3.06 0.38 13.57
CA TYR A 416 -2.08 1.32 14.12
C TYR A 416 -1.12 0.63 15.10
N GLY A 417 -1.62 -0.27 15.95
CA GLY A 417 -0.81 -1.01 16.91
C GLY A 417 0.15 -1.99 16.25
N GLN A 418 -0.30 -2.76 15.26
CA GLN A 418 0.57 -3.69 14.52
C GLN A 418 1.69 -2.95 13.78
N VAL A 419 1.36 -1.82 13.13
CA VAL A 419 2.32 -0.94 12.47
C VAL A 419 3.31 -0.37 13.49
N LEU A 420 2.83 0.13 14.63
CA LEU A 420 3.67 0.69 15.69
C LEU A 420 4.63 -0.35 16.28
N CYS A 421 4.22 -1.61 16.40
CA CYS A 421 5.11 -2.70 16.78
C CYS A 421 6.30 -2.87 15.81
N GLN A 422 6.09 -2.74 14.50
CA GLN A 422 7.21 -2.80 13.53
C GLN A 422 8.13 -1.58 13.68
N ILE A 423 7.58 -0.36 13.76
CA ILE A 423 8.35 0.88 13.97
C ILE A 423 9.22 0.78 15.23
N ILE A 424 8.67 0.28 16.35
CA ILE A 424 9.40 0.12 17.60
C ILE A 424 10.53 -0.92 17.48
N ARG A 425 10.35 -1.97 16.69
CA ARG A 425 11.43 -2.96 16.46
C ARG A 425 12.55 -2.37 15.60
N ASP A 426 12.20 -1.58 14.58
CA ASP A 426 13.13 -1.22 13.51
C ASP A 426 13.82 0.15 13.74
N LEU A 427 13.19 1.09 14.47
CA LEU A 427 13.58 2.52 14.45
C LEU A 427 13.65 3.21 15.84
N VAL A 428 13.25 2.56 16.94
CA VAL A 428 13.16 3.20 18.27
C VAL A 428 13.76 2.30 19.37
N PRO A 429 14.79 2.74 20.11
CA PRO A 429 15.38 1.93 21.16
C PRO A 429 14.42 1.80 22.37
N PRO A 430 14.41 0.65 23.06
CA PRO A 430 13.38 0.32 24.04
C PRO A 430 13.36 1.22 25.28
N ASN A 431 14.50 1.80 25.66
CA ASN A 431 14.63 2.68 26.82
C ASN A 431 13.83 3.98 26.69
N GLU A 432 13.72 4.54 25.48
CA GLU A 432 12.99 5.80 25.24
C GLU A 432 11.47 5.60 25.30
N ILE A 433 11.00 4.41 24.94
CA ILE A 433 9.56 4.14 24.72
C ILE A 433 8.89 3.35 25.85
N LEU A 434 9.63 2.53 26.61
CA LEU A 434 9.10 1.68 27.69
C LEU A 434 8.20 2.43 28.67
N THR A 435 8.69 3.55 29.22
CA THR A 435 7.93 4.32 30.22
C THR A 435 6.67 4.97 29.62
N LYS A 436 6.68 5.31 28.32
CA LYS A 436 5.52 5.90 27.64
C LYS A 436 4.42 4.87 27.40
N VAL A 437 4.78 3.72 26.82
CA VAL A 437 3.83 2.63 26.54
C VAL A 437 3.21 2.10 27.83
N ILE A 438 3.98 1.96 28.92
CA ILE A 438 3.41 1.52 30.21
C ILE A 438 2.49 2.58 30.82
N LYS A 439 2.74 3.88 30.64
CA LYS A 439 1.80 4.93 31.08
C LYS A 439 0.45 4.83 30.35
N GLU A 440 0.44 4.61 29.04
CA GLU A 440 -0.81 4.37 28.28
C GLU A 440 -1.45 3.03 28.63
N PHE A 441 -0.66 1.99 28.95
CA PHE A 441 -1.17 0.69 29.42
C PHE A 441 -1.88 0.77 30.78
N LEU A 442 -1.34 1.59 31.68
CA LEU A 442 -1.90 1.85 33.01
C LEU A 442 -3.08 2.84 32.97
N ALA A 443 -3.27 3.58 31.88
CA ALA A 443 -4.31 4.58 31.78
C ALA A 443 -5.71 4.00 32.05
N ILE A 444 -6.54 4.78 32.75
CA ILE A 444 -7.91 4.38 33.09
C ILE A 444 -8.81 4.48 31.85
N ASN A 445 -8.60 5.51 31.02
CA ASN A 445 -9.41 5.81 29.84
C ASN A 445 -8.81 5.24 28.55
N GLN A 446 -8.22 4.04 28.58
CA GLN A 446 -7.68 3.41 27.37
C GLN A 446 -8.68 2.38 26.81
N PRO A 447 -9.30 2.63 25.63
CA PRO A 447 -10.33 1.75 25.09
C PRO A 447 -9.76 0.42 24.57
N HIS A 448 -8.54 0.42 24.03
CA HIS A 448 -7.92 -0.73 23.37
C HIS A 448 -6.73 -1.27 24.17
N CYS A 449 -7.00 -1.74 25.39
CA CYS A 449 -5.96 -2.29 26.29
C CYS A 449 -5.21 -3.49 25.69
N ASP A 450 -5.88 -4.31 24.87
CA ASP A 450 -5.31 -5.44 24.13
C ASP A 450 -4.29 -5.01 23.07
N VAL A 451 -4.59 -3.94 22.32
CA VAL A 451 -3.64 -3.33 21.37
C VAL A 451 -2.40 -2.80 22.11
N ILE A 452 -2.57 -2.11 23.24
CA ILE A 452 -1.43 -1.63 24.02
C ILE A 452 -0.64 -2.79 24.66
N ALA A 453 -1.29 -3.86 25.11
CA ALA A 453 -0.60 -5.05 25.60
C ALA A 453 0.32 -5.68 24.53
N MET A 454 -0.13 -5.76 23.27
CA MET A 454 0.70 -6.17 22.14
C MET A 454 1.93 -5.27 21.95
N ILE A 455 1.77 -3.95 22.11
CA ILE A 455 2.89 -3.00 22.03
C ILE A 455 3.85 -3.16 23.23
N VAL A 456 3.34 -3.34 24.45
CA VAL A 456 4.16 -3.68 25.64
C VAL A 456 5.00 -4.91 25.37
N TYR A 457 4.39 -5.98 24.85
CA TYR A 457 5.09 -7.21 24.49
C TYR A 457 6.22 -6.97 23.48
N GLN A 458 5.96 -6.19 22.42
CA GLN A 458 6.98 -5.86 21.44
C GLN A 458 8.14 -5.06 22.04
N VAL A 459 7.87 -4.03 22.86
CA VAL A 459 8.93 -3.25 23.54
C VAL A 459 9.80 -4.14 24.41
N PHE A 460 9.19 -5.09 25.15
CA PHE A 460 9.93 -6.02 25.99
C PHE A 460 10.75 -7.03 25.16
N ARG A 461 10.28 -7.45 23.98
CA ARG A 461 11.11 -8.25 23.05
C ARG A 461 12.35 -7.47 22.63
N CYS A 462 12.18 -6.24 22.12
CA CYS A 462 13.30 -5.38 21.73
C CYS A 462 14.29 -5.14 22.90
N ALA A 463 13.78 -5.00 24.13
CA ALA A 463 14.61 -4.86 25.34
C ALA A 463 15.40 -6.12 25.69
N ILE A 464 14.82 -7.32 25.52
CA ILE A 464 15.53 -8.59 25.71
C ILE A 464 16.64 -8.74 24.66
N ASP A 465 16.32 -8.49 23.39
CA ASP A 465 17.24 -8.62 22.27
C ASP A 465 18.40 -7.60 22.37
N SER A 466 18.12 -6.39 22.87
CA SER A 466 19.11 -5.33 23.13
C SER A 466 19.92 -5.53 24.42
N THR A 467 19.86 -6.70 25.08
CA THR A 467 20.49 -7.00 26.38
C THR A 467 20.08 -6.10 27.56
N PHE A 468 19.02 -5.30 27.42
CA PHE A 468 18.50 -4.36 28.43
C PHE A 468 17.71 -5.04 29.57
N LEU A 469 17.65 -6.39 29.59
CA LEU A 469 16.81 -7.18 30.49
C LEU A 469 17.04 -6.89 31.99
N GLN A 470 18.28 -6.67 32.43
CA GLN A 470 18.53 -6.36 33.85
C GLN A 470 17.92 -5.02 34.27
N VAL A 471 18.10 -3.98 33.45
CA VAL A 471 17.52 -2.65 33.69
C VAL A 471 15.99 -2.70 33.63
N LEU A 472 15.43 -3.50 32.71
CA LEU A 472 14.01 -3.79 32.62
C LEU A 472 13.46 -4.48 33.88
N GLN A 473 14.19 -5.45 34.45
CA GLN A 473 13.83 -6.14 35.69
C GLN A 473 13.85 -5.18 36.89
N ASP A 474 14.91 -4.38 37.05
CA ASP A 474 15.01 -3.39 38.14
C ASP A 474 13.91 -2.32 38.04
N TRP A 475 13.67 -1.81 36.82
CA TRP A 475 12.60 -0.85 36.56
C TRP A 475 11.21 -1.42 36.87
N LEU A 476 10.96 -2.68 36.50
CA LEU A 476 9.69 -3.34 36.78
C LEU A 476 9.48 -3.54 38.28
N ILE A 477 10.49 -3.98 39.03
CA ILE A 477 10.40 -4.16 40.49
C ILE A 477 10.09 -2.83 41.17
N CYS A 478 10.75 -1.74 40.77
CA CYS A 478 10.44 -0.40 41.25
C CYS A 478 9.02 0.06 40.88
N SER A 479 8.44 -0.47 39.79
CA SER A 479 7.11 -0.11 39.29
C SER A 479 5.98 -0.99 39.84
N LEU A 480 6.28 -2.15 40.45
CA LEU A 480 5.28 -3.08 41.01
C LEU A 480 4.22 -2.40 41.91
N PRO A 481 4.55 -1.47 42.83
CA PRO A 481 3.55 -0.81 43.67
C PRO A 481 2.47 -0.06 42.87
N THR A 482 2.82 0.47 41.69
CA THR A 482 1.88 1.15 40.78
C THR A 482 0.87 0.18 40.17
N PHE A 483 1.30 -1.03 39.81
CA PHE A 483 0.40 -2.09 39.32
C PHE A 483 -0.48 -2.65 40.43
N LEU A 484 0.07 -2.85 41.62
CA LEU A 484 -0.65 -3.39 42.78
C LEU A 484 -1.66 -2.40 43.39
N ALA A 485 -1.61 -1.12 43.00
CA ALA A 485 -2.61 -0.12 43.33
C ALA A 485 -3.88 -0.18 42.44
N LEU A 486 -3.87 -0.95 41.34
CA LEU A 486 -5.03 -1.16 40.48
C LEU A 486 -6.03 -2.17 41.10
N PRO A 487 -7.30 -2.20 40.63
CA PRO A 487 -8.24 -3.26 40.96
C PRO A 487 -7.68 -4.65 40.64
N GLU A 488 -7.96 -5.66 41.49
CA GLU A 488 -7.34 -7.01 41.45
C GLU A 488 -7.33 -7.62 40.04
N GLN A 489 -8.46 -7.59 39.34
CA GLN A 489 -8.60 -8.16 38.00
C GLN A 489 -7.69 -7.47 36.97
N LYS A 490 -7.68 -6.13 36.94
CA LYS A 490 -6.83 -5.34 36.04
C LYS A 490 -5.35 -5.49 36.41
N ALA A 491 -5.03 -5.51 37.71
CA ALA A 491 -3.67 -5.70 38.20
C ALA A 491 -3.09 -7.06 37.78
N VAL A 492 -3.83 -8.16 38.00
CA VAL A 492 -3.41 -9.51 37.63
C VAL A 492 -3.25 -9.66 36.12
N TRP A 493 -4.19 -9.12 35.32
CA TRP A 493 -4.07 -9.15 33.85
C TRP A 493 -2.87 -8.33 33.35
N CYS A 494 -2.69 -7.09 33.83
CA CYS A 494 -1.55 -6.24 33.46
C CYS A 494 -0.20 -6.86 33.86
N LEU A 495 -0.09 -7.44 35.05
CA LEU A 495 1.12 -8.13 35.50
C LEU A 495 1.36 -9.42 34.71
N SER A 496 0.31 -10.16 34.34
CA SER A 496 0.43 -11.34 33.46
C SER A 496 0.97 -10.95 32.08
N VAL A 497 0.47 -9.85 31.49
CA VAL A 497 0.98 -9.32 30.22
C VAL A 497 2.47 -9.05 30.34
N ILE A 498 2.88 -8.38 31.41
CA ILE A 498 4.27 -7.99 31.64
C ILE A 498 5.19 -9.19 31.92
N PHE A 499 4.80 -10.14 32.79
CA PHE A 499 5.64 -11.29 33.12
C PHE A 499 5.81 -12.24 31.92
N LEU A 500 4.77 -12.45 31.11
CA LEU A 500 4.90 -13.15 29.83
C LEU A 500 5.80 -12.36 28.85
N SER A 501 5.62 -11.03 28.78
CA SER A 501 6.43 -10.15 27.95
C SER A 501 7.90 -10.12 28.35
N ALA A 502 8.24 -10.33 29.63
CA ALA A 502 9.61 -10.43 30.13
C ALA A 502 10.20 -11.85 30.04
N SER A 503 9.41 -12.88 29.74
CA SER A 503 9.87 -14.26 29.77
C SER A 503 10.66 -14.65 28.52
N ILE A 504 11.80 -15.31 28.73
CA ILE A 504 12.58 -16.01 27.67
C ILE A 504 12.01 -17.42 27.39
N ASN A 505 11.07 -17.92 28.20
CA ASN A 505 10.54 -19.27 28.06
C ASN A 505 9.55 -19.36 26.88
N LEU A 506 9.94 -20.07 25.81
CA LEU A 506 9.16 -20.24 24.59
C LEU A 506 7.75 -20.82 24.83
N HIS A 507 7.56 -21.66 25.86
CA HIS A 507 6.25 -22.21 26.18
C HIS A 507 5.31 -21.16 26.78
N LEU A 508 5.82 -20.24 27.60
CA LEU A 508 5.03 -19.15 28.17
C LEU A 508 4.73 -18.08 27.13
N ILE A 509 5.70 -17.74 26.28
CA ILE A 509 5.52 -16.79 25.17
C ILE A 509 4.33 -17.21 24.27
N LYS A 510 4.18 -18.50 23.98
CA LYS A 510 3.06 -19.03 23.17
C LYS A 510 1.68 -18.84 23.79
N LEU A 511 1.57 -18.55 25.08
CA LEU A 511 0.31 -18.27 25.78
C LEU A 511 -0.11 -16.80 25.66
N PHE A 512 0.77 -15.91 25.19
CA PHE A 512 0.49 -14.48 25.10
C PHE A 512 -0.75 -14.13 24.24
N PRO A 513 -1.00 -14.74 23.05
CA PRO A 513 -2.22 -14.47 22.28
C PRO A 513 -3.50 -14.87 23.02
N VAL A 514 -3.45 -15.90 23.87
CA VAL A 514 -4.59 -16.33 24.69
C VAL A 514 -4.90 -15.26 25.75
N LEU A 515 -3.88 -14.71 26.40
CA LEU A 515 -4.05 -13.62 27.38
C LEU A 515 -4.61 -12.33 26.74
N LEU A 516 -4.22 -12.01 25.50
CA LEU A 516 -4.80 -10.90 24.76
C LEU A 516 -6.30 -11.11 24.50
N SER A 517 -6.72 -12.33 24.15
CA SER A 517 -8.14 -12.64 23.88
C SER A 517 -9.05 -12.43 25.10
N ALA A 518 -8.55 -12.73 26.31
CA ALA A 518 -9.26 -12.46 27.56
C ALA A 518 -9.40 -10.95 27.84
N GLY A 519 -8.32 -10.18 27.60
CA GLY A 519 -8.34 -8.72 27.75
C GLY A 519 -9.23 -8.00 26.73
N ALA A 520 -9.28 -8.51 25.49
CA ALA A 520 -10.16 -8.02 24.44
C ALA A 520 -11.65 -8.20 24.80
N ALA A 521 -12.02 -9.35 25.36
CA ALA A 521 -13.37 -9.61 25.83
C ALA A 521 -13.78 -8.65 26.97
N ALA A 522 -12.87 -8.40 27.92
CA ALA A 522 -13.09 -7.47 29.03
C ALA A 522 -13.34 -6.02 28.56
N ALA A 523 -12.55 -5.54 27.60
CA ALA A 523 -12.70 -4.20 27.03
C ALA A 523 -14.04 -4.03 26.28
N ALA A 524 -14.49 -5.07 25.57
CA ALA A 524 -15.76 -5.06 24.85
C ALA A 524 -16.98 -4.91 25.79
N THR A 525 -16.96 -5.59 26.95
CA THR A 525 -18.02 -5.43 27.97
C THR A 525 -18.07 -4.02 28.57
N ALA A 526 -16.92 -3.38 28.82
CA ALA A 526 -16.87 -2.02 29.36
C ALA A 526 -17.45 -0.98 28.39
N ALA A 527 -17.22 -1.14 27.09
CA ALA A 527 -17.77 -0.27 26.05
C ALA A 527 -19.30 -0.40 25.90
N SER A 528 -19.89 -1.57 26.15
CA SER A 528 -21.36 -1.72 26.10
C SER A 528 -22.08 -1.03 27.25
N THR A 529 -21.43 -0.89 28.41
CA THR A 529 -22.02 -0.24 29.60
C THR A 529 -22.05 1.29 29.54
N THR A 530 -21.27 1.93 28.66
CA THR A 530 -21.20 3.41 28.55
C THR A 530 -22.10 4.00 27.45
N GLY A 531 -22.72 3.16 26.60
CA GLY A 531 -23.59 3.59 25.50
C GLY A 531 -25.09 3.70 25.83
N GLY A 532 -25.52 3.34 27.04
CA GLY A 532 -26.94 3.23 27.41
C GLY A 532 -27.44 4.33 28.34
N GLY A 533 -27.79 5.51 27.82
CA GLY A 533 -28.31 6.60 28.67
C GLY A 533 -28.87 7.83 27.96
N GLY A 534 -30.14 7.78 27.56
CA GLY A 534 -30.95 8.94 27.14
C GLY A 534 -31.21 9.05 25.62
N GLY A 535 -32.46 9.12 25.15
CA GLY A 535 -33.74 9.09 25.88
C GLY A 535 -34.96 8.93 24.95
N ASP A 536 -36.14 8.71 25.55
CA ASP A 536 -37.42 8.51 24.84
C ASP A 536 -37.91 9.76 24.08
N GLY A 537 -38.61 9.55 22.95
CA GLY A 537 -39.09 10.66 22.12
C GLY A 537 -39.96 10.33 20.89
N GLY A 538 -40.79 9.27 20.98
CA GLY A 538 -41.90 8.86 20.08
C GLY A 538 -42.14 9.47 18.69
N ALA A 539 -42.25 8.60 17.67
CA ALA A 539 -43.32 8.56 16.65
C ALA A 539 -42.99 7.49 15.58
N GLY A 540 -43.88 6.52 15.32
CA GLY A 540 -43.61 5.42 14.40
C GLY A 540 -44.37 5.50 13.07
N VAL A 541 -43.90 4.76 12.06
CA VAL A 541 -44.68 4.28 10.90
C VAL A 541 -44.19 2.85 10.56
N ALA A 542 -45.10 1.98 10.10
CA ALA A 542 -44.84 0.57 9.81
C ALA A 542 -44.64 0.27 8.31
N GLY A 543 -44.07 -0.91 8.02
CA GLY A 543 -43.94 -1.50 6.67
C GLY A 543 -42.63 -2.31 6.54
N ALA A 544 -42.54 -3.64 6.61
CA ALA A 544 -43.28 -4.79 6.05
C ALA A 544 -42.61 -5.39 4.78
N GLY A 545 -42.28 -6.69 4.83
CA GLY A 545 -41.68 -7.51 3.76
C GLY A 545 -40.14 -7.60 3.81
N GLY A 546 -39.46 -8.76 3.81
CA GLY A 546 -39.89 -10.17 3.76
C GLY A 546 -39.39 -10.89 2.50
N GLY A 547 -38.46 -11.86 2.61
CA GLY A 547 -38.06 -12.71 1.46
C GLY A 547 -36.63 -13.25 1.43
N THR A 548 -36.40 -14.36 2.15
CA THR A 548 -35.33 -15.40 2.03
C THR A 548 -34.57 -15.59 0.70
N PHE A 549 -33.24 -15.77 0.79
CA PHE A 549 -32.38 -16.86 0.22
C PHE A 549 -30.88 -16.55 0.54
N GLY A 550 -29.94 -17.46 0.85
CA GLY A 550 -30.03 -18.90 1.20
C GLY A 550 -28.71 -19.67 0.97
N GLY A 551 -27.83 -19.79 1.99
CA GLY A 551 -26.62 -20.67 2.00
C GLY A 551 -25.44 -20.23 1.09
N VAL A 552 -24.17 -20.59 1.29
CA VAL A 552 -23.43 -21.47 2.24
C VAL A 552 -21.93 -21.07 2.19
N SER A 553 -21.04 -21.32 3.16
CA SER A 553 -21.18 -21.84 4.54
C SER A 553 -19.97 -21.46 5.41
N ASN A 554 -20.21 -21.36 6.73
CA ASN A 554 -19.27 -21.26 7.85
C ASN A 554 -18.27 -22.42 8.02
N LEU A 555 -17.23 -22.18 8.83
CA LEU A 555 -16.66 -23.15 9.77
C LEU A 555 -16.74 -22.57 11.20
N ASP A 556 -16.93 -23.45 12.18
CA ASP A 556 -17.62 -23.15 13.45
C ASP A 556 -16.89 -22.31 14.51
N ALA A 557 -17.69 -21.52 15.22
CA ALA A 557 -17.43 -21.06 16.59
C ALA A 557 -18.65 -21.38 17.48
N SER A 558 -18.72 -22.60 18.03
CA SER A 558 -19.90 -23.08 18.76
C SER A 558 -19.60 -24.11 19.87
N THR A 559 -18.76 -23.76 20.87
CA THR A 559 -18.73 -24.53 22.13
C THR A 559 -18.36 -23.72 23.38
N ALA A 560 -19.31 -22.95 23.92
CA ALA A 560 -19.27 -22.46 25.30
C ALA A 560 -20.70 -22.14 25.77
N ALA A 561 -21.45 -23.17 26.17
CA ALA A 561 -22.81 -23.02 26.66
C ALA A 561 -22.84 -22.70 28.16
N GLY A 562 -23.64 -21.70 28.53
CA GLY A 562 -24.22 -21.58 29.86
C GLY A 562 -23.35 -20.97 30.97
N LEU A 563 -23.63 -19.72 31.31
CA LEU A 563 -23.70 -19.26 32.69
C LEU A 563 -24.70 -18.09 32.79
N THR A 564 -25.42 -18.03 33.90
CA THR A 564 -26.63 -17.21 34.09
C THR A 564 -26.34 -15.73 34.33
N LEU A 565 -27.13 -14.86 33.71
CA LEU A 565 -27.12 -13.41 33.94
C LEU A 565 -27.57 -13.08 35.38
N GLY A 566 -26.70 -12.41 36.13
CA GLY A 566 -27.08 -11.62 37.31
C GLY A 566 -26.79 -10.16 37.01
N ALA A 567 -27.80 -9.30 37.10
CA ALA A 567 -27.63 -7.86 36.86
C ALA A 567 -27.08 -7.17 38.11
N GLY A 568 -26.02 -6.36 37.96
CA GLY A 568 -25.49 -5.54 39.04
C GLY A 568 -24.09 -5.01 38.79
N ASP A 569 -23.99 -3.67 38.78
CA ASP A 569 -22.79 -2.82 38.80
C ASP A 569 -21.88 -2.76 37.55
N GLY A 570 -21.18 -1.63 37.42
CA GLY A 570 -20.69 -1.13 36.14
C GLY A 570 -19.25 -1.49 35.75
N GLY A 571 -19.03 -1.78 34.46
CA GLY A 571 -17.73 -1.65 33.80
C GLY A 571 -16.58 -2.52 34.32
N GLU A 572 -16.88 -3.65 34.99
CA GLU A 572 -15.85 -4.54 35.53
C GLU A 572 -15.15 -5.40 34.46
N PHE A 573 -13.90 -5.78 34.72
CA PHE A 573 -13.28 -6.91 34.02
C PHE A 573 -14.04 -8.21 34.42
N PRO A 574 -14.07 -9.25 33.56
CA PRO A 574 -14.66 -10.52 33.93
C PRO A 574 -13.97 -11.11 35.17
N LYS A 575 -14.75 -11.82 35.99
CA LYS A 575 -14.24 -12.46 37.21
C LYS A 575 -13.14 -13.47 36.86
N LEU A 576 -11.98 -13.32 37.53
CA LEU A 576 -10.80 -14.14 37.29
C LEU A 576 -11.12 -15.64 37.33
N GLY A 577 -10.88 -16.31 36.21
CA GLY A 577 -10.94 -17.75 36.11
C GLY A 577 -9.71 -18.43 36.74
N GLN A 578 -9.88 -19.68 37.16
CA GLN A 578 -8.75 -20.49 37.67
C GLN A 578 -7.58 -20.58 36.67
N HIS A 579 -7.88 -20.61 35.37
CA HIS A 579 -6.88 -20.61 34.31
C HIS A 579 -6.05 -19.32 34.23
N GLU A 580 -6.68 -18.16 34.46
CA GLU A 580 -6.01 -16.85 34.44
C GLU A 580 -5.12 -16.68 35.68
N ILE A 581 -5.61 -17.12 36.85
CA ILE A 581 -4.83 -17.19 38.10
C ILE A 581 -3.63 -18.13 37.93
N ALA A 582 -3.83 -19.32 37.37
CA ALA A 582 -2.74 -20.27 37.15
C ALA A 582 -1.70 -19.72 36.15
N LEU A 583 -2.14 -19.05 35.08
CA LEU A 583 -1.24 -18.38 34.12
C LEU A 583 -0.43 -17.27 34.79
N PHE A 584 -1.08 -16.41 35.57
CA PHE A 584 -0.43 -15.34 36.35
C PHE A 584 0.64 -15.89 37.29
N VAL A 585 0.28 -16.86 38.14
CA VAL A 585 1.22 -17.48 39.10
C VAL A 585 2.40 -18.13 38.37
N THR A 586 2.14 -18.89 37.31
CA THR A 586 3.20 -19.55 36.53
C THR A 586 4.16 -18.54 35.89
N ALA A 587 3.64 -17.46 35.31
CA ALA A 587 4.47 -16.41 34.70
C ALA A 587 5.27 -15.62 35.76
N ALA A 588 4.67 -15.33 36.91
CA ALA A 588 5.33 -14.64 38.01
C ALA A 588 6.45 -15.49 38.65
N VAL A 589 6.26 -16.80 38.79
CA VAL A 589 7.29 -17.75 39.28
C VAL A 589 8.46 -17.84 38.28
N ASP A 590 8.18 -17.96 36.98
CA ASP A 590 9.22 -17.97 35.93
C ASP A 590 10.02 -16.65 35.88
N PHE A 591 9.36 -15.52 36.13
CA PHE A 591 10.01 -14.22 36.26
C PHE A 591 10.89 -14.14 37.53
N HIS A 592 10.34 -14.49 38.70
CA HIS A 592 11.06 -14.47 39.99
C HIS A 592 12.30 -15.38 39.99
N ALA A 593 12.23 -16.55 39.34
CA ALA A 593 13.36 -17.45 39.16
C ALA A 593 14.54 -16.78 38.44
N LYS A 594 14.29 -15.78 37.58
CA LYS A 594 15.31 -15.07 36.77
C LYS A 594 15.84 -13.78 37.42
N LEU A 595 15.31 -13.40 38.59
CA LEU A 595 15.77 -12.25 39.36
C LEU A 595 17.01 -12.57 40.22
N SER A 596 17.80 -11.54 40.55
CA SER A 596 18.89 -11.59 41.51
C SER A 596 18.38 -11.79 42.95
N ALA A 597 19.25 -12.18 43.88
CA ALA A 597 18.87 -12.43 45.27
C ALA A 597 18.23 -11.22 45.97
N GLU A 598 18.73 -10.00 45.70
CA GLU A 598 18.18 -8.76 46.25
C GLU A 598 16.84 -8.40 45.59
N GLN A 599 16.76 -8.53 44.26
CA GLN A 599 15.54 -8.31 43.47
C GLN A 599 14.38 -9.22 43.92
N ARG A 600 14.66 -10.50 44.19
CA ARG A 600 13.67 -11.47 44.72
C ARG A 600 13.08 -11.03 46.05
N LEU A 601 13.90 -10.51 46.97
CA LEU A 601 13.43 -10.04 48.27
C LEU A 601 12.52 -8.81 48.13
N ARG A 602 12.88 -7.85 47.27
CA ARG A 602 12.02 -6.69 46.95
C ARG A 602 10.71 -7.09 46.26
N PHE A 603 10.76 -8.09 45.37
CA PHE A 603 9.58 -8.64 44.71
C PHE A 603 8.61 -9.27 45.74
N ARG A 604 9.12 -10.14 46.63
CA ARG A 604 8.32 -10.77 47.69
C ARG A 604 7.68 -9.74 48.62
N ASP A 605 8.45 -8.76 49.10
CA ASP A 605 7.98 -7.67 49.96
C ASP A 605 6.87 -6.81 49.32
N ALA A 606 6.95 -6.55 48.00
CA ALA A 606 5.90 -5.83 47.28
C ALA A 606 4.55 -6.58 47.29
N PHE A 607 4.55 -7.90 47.04
CA PHE A 607 3.33 -8.70 47.08
C PHE A 607 2.84 -8.97 48.52
N GLU A 608 3.73 -9.13 49.49
CA GLU A 608 3.38 -9.40 50.90
C GLU A 608 2.55 -8.25 51.52
N LYS A 609 2.89 -7.00 51.20
CA LYS A 609 2.12 -5.81 51.58
C LYS A 609 0.68 -5.78 51.03
N CYS A 610 0.43 -6.47 49.93
CA CYS A 610 -0.88 -6.55 49.27
C CYS A 610 -1.62 -7.87 49.53
N ALA A 611 -0.92 -8.94 49.90
CA ALA A 611 -1.49 -10.28 50.09
C ALA A 611 -2.52 -10.38 51.23
N GLN A 612 -2.49 -9.47 52.20
CA GLN A 612 -3.52 -9.36 53.24
C GLN A 612 -4.89 -8.92 52.68
N ARG A 613 -4.96 -8.41 51.44
CA ARG A 613 -6.18 -7.87 50.82
C ARG A 613 -6.74 -8.73 49.68
N GLN A 614 -5.92 -9.57 49.04
CA GLN A 614 -6.25 -10.24 47.77
C GLN A 614 -5.71 -11.69 47.77
N THR A 615 -6.60 -12.65 47.51
CA THR A 615 -6.29 -14.09 47.65
C THR A 615 -5.33 -14.62 46.58
N VAL A 616 -5.34 -14.01 45.40
CA VAL A 616 -4.46 -14.39 44.28
C VAL A 616 -2.98 -14.17 44.62
N TYR A 617 -2.66 -13.08 45.32
CA TYR A 617 -1.27 -12.80 45.75
C TYR A 617 -0.80 -13.72 46.89
N ALA A 618 -1.71 -14.19 47.74
CA ALA A 618 -1.38 -15.21 48.74
C ALA A 618 -1.02 -16.55 48.09
N GLN A 619 -1.73 -16.96 47.04
CA GLN A 619 -1.39 -18.16 46.25
C GLN A 619 -0.05 -18.02 45.51
N LEU A 620 0.25 -16.82 45.00
CA LEU A 620 1.57 -16.52 44.43
C LEU A 620 2.67 -16.65 45.50
N LEU A 621 2.52 -16.05 46.68
CA LEU A 621 3.52 -16.11 47.76
C LEU A 621 3.74 -17.51 48.36
N GLN A 622 2.78 -18.43 48.20
CA GLN A 622 2.93 -19.86 48.51
C GLN A 622 3.72 -20.63 47.45
N SER A 623 3.81 -20.08 46.23
CA SER A 623 4.46 -20.70 45.06
C SER A 623 5.89 -20.18 44.81
N LEU A 624 6.34 -19.17 45.59
CA LEU A 624 7.63 -18.46 45.46
C LEU A 624 8.63 -18.80 46.57
#